data_AF-A0A6P7GTE4-F1
#
_entry.id   AF-A0A6P7GTE4-F1
#
_cell.length_a   1.000
_cell.length_b   1.000
_cell.length_c   1.000
_cell.angle_alpha   90.00
_cell.angle_beta   90.00
_cell.angle_gamma   90.00
#
_symmetry.space_group_name_H-M   'P 1'
#
loop_
_entity.id
_entity.type
_entity.pdbx_description
1 polymer ?
#
loop_
_entity_poly.entity_id
_entity_poly.type
_entity_poly.pdbx_seq_one_letter_code
_entity_poly.pdbx_strand_id
1 'polypeptide(L)'
;MNVEIYIYFFIWTISVIYSVYSFSSTTYTYFRFYKDEFNDFTEDLQYFPKRDKSDMEWESIMFLVTQYFPWVLIYLVVSQILKYCSASKTVLQIWQITFTVSYILLKWNHIYLTVFIIQPMLFSVVNQLKLGVIPIWFISGTVLAVLNYFKSIINEPEVYKEFNLEDFEIYLLISCLFWLNLKCLSLCLEAGHSSKTFLDVFAYCLYPPTVLTGPFILYKNFQENYNSSVLNLTKCKKFFRNIFRTMLWYICSYICLHFIYVSAAAYHRQLFENFNGWCLYGFGYTMGQFFHLKYVILYGMSTNYAAFENIDVPNLPRCIGRIHLYSDMWKYFDAGLYKFLLSHIYIPLALITQNKTIRSFICFLFVYIWHGLEVNILIWTILNFFGIIFEKMYWPKGEKTFYKSSTCNRWKRRTDCLIAAFLLAISAISNFYFFAGMDVGNEFFKRLFSDWYGNFILIIILYCCCQVSTELKSIQASKM
;
A
#
# COMPACT_ATOMS: atom_id res chain seq x y z
N MET A 1 -29.37 -13.27 17.11
CA MET A 1 -28.43 -12.73 16.11
C MET A 1 -27.02 -12.69 16.68
N ASN A 2 -26.83 -12.19 17.90
CA ASN A 2 -25.50 -12.10 18.52
C ASN A 2 -24.77 -13.45 18.61
N VAL A 3 -25.44 -14.53 19.04
CA VAL A 3 -24.83 -15.88 19.13
C VAL A 3 -24.30 -16.40 17.79
N GLU A 4 -25.09 -16.23 16.71
CA GLU A 4 -24.71 -16.65 15.35
C GLU A 4 -23.44 -15.92 14.87
N ILE A 5 -23.34 -14.62 15.12
CA ILE A 5 -22.14 -13.84 14.77
C ILE A 5 -20.93 -14.25 15.62
N TYR A 6 -21.11 -14.56 16.90
CA TYR A 6 -20.01 -15.08 17.73
C TYR A 6 -19.50 -16.42 17.19
N ILE A 7 -20.39 -17.32 16.77
CA ILE A 7 -19.99 -18.59 16.13
C ILE A 7 -19.17 -18.34 14.87
N TYR A 8 -19.62 -17.45 13.98
CA TYR A 8 -18.84 -17.09 12.79
C TYR A 8 -17.48 -16.48 13.14
N PHE A 9 -17.43 -15.62 14.16
CA PHE A 9 -16.18 -15.04 14.64
C PHE A 9 -15.20 -16.10 15.16
N PHE A 10 -15.68 -17.06 15.95
CA PHE A 10 -14.85 -18.17 16.45
C PHE A 10 -14.36 -19.06 15.32
N ILE A 11 -15.24 -19.48 14.39
CA ILE A 11 -14.87 -20.31 13.24
C ILE A 11 -13.81 -19.60 12.39
N TRP A 12 -14.03 -18.33 12.05
CA TRP A 12 -13.07 -17.54 11.28
C TRP A 12 -11.73 -17.45 12.00
N THR A 13 -11.73 -17.05 13.27
CA THR A 13 -10.50 -16.79 14.04
C THR A 13 -9.70 -18.07 14.27
N ILE A 14 -10.35 -19.16 14.69
CA ILE A 14 -9.69 -20.45 14.93
C ILE A 14 -9.14 -21.02 13.62
N SER A 15 -9.90 -20.93 12.52
CA SER A 15 -9.44 -21.41 11.22
C SER A 15 -8.21 -20.67 10.73
N VAL A 16 -8.15 -19.35 10.92
CA VAL A 16 -6.98 -18.53 10.61
C VAL A 16 -5.79 -18.90 11.49
N ILE A 17 -5.98 -19.03 12.81
CA ILE A 17 -4.89 -19.42 13.72
C ILE A 17 -4.33 -20.79 13.33
N TYR A 18 -5.22 -21.75 13.06
CA TYR A 18 -4.82 -23.10 12.66
C TYR A 18 -4.12 -23.13 11.30
N SER A 19 -4.60 -22.38 10.30
CA SER A 19 -3.95 -22.31 8.99
C SER A 19 -2.57 -21.67 9.07
N VAL A 20 -2.43 -20.57 9.82
CA VAL A 20 -1.13 -19.91 10.07
C VAL A 20 -0.19 -20.86 10.81
N TYR A 21 -0.68 -21.57 11.82
CA TYR A 21 0.11 -22.61 12.51
C TYR A 21 0.58 -23.69 11.53
N SER A 22 -0.33 -24.27 10.75
CA SER A 22 0.00 -25.31 9.75
C SER A 22 1.04 -24.84 8.74
N PHE A 23 0.95 -23.58 8.30
CA PHE A 23 1.94 -22.99 7.41
C PHE A 23 3.29 -22.83 8.12
N SER A 24 3.32 -22.11 9.26
CA SER A 24 4.54 -21.83 10.01
C SER A 24 5.28 -23.11 10.44
N SER A 25 4.57 -24.15 10.89
CA SER A 25 5.20 -25.42 11.30
C SER A 25 5.83 -26.17 10.12
N THR A 26 5.18 -26.11 8.95
CA THR A 26 5.65 -26.78 7.73
C THR A 26 6.89 -26.09 7.19
N THR A 27 6.84 -24.76 7.06
CA THR A 27 7.98 -23.97 6.58
C THR A 27 9.13 -23.97 7.58
N TYR A 28 8.85 -23.93 8.88
CA TYR A 28 9.89 -24.05 9.91
C TYR A 28 10.67 -25.36 9.78
N THR A 29 9.97 -26.49 9.63
CA THR A 29 10.59 -27.81 9.45
C THR A 29 11.45 -27.85 8.17
N TYR A 30 10.93 -27.32 7.06
CA TYR A 30 11.65 -27.29 5.79
C TYR A 30 12.92 -26.43 5.88
N PHE A 31 12.78 -25.19 6.32
CA PHE A 31 13.88 -24.23 6.35
C PHE A 31 14.90 -24.49 7.45
N ARG A 32 14.60 -25.33 8.44
CA ARG A 32 15.57 -25.77 9.45
C ARG A 32 16.74 -26.56 8.85
N PHE A 33 16.48 -27.34 7.80
CA PHE A 33 17.50 -28.16 7.11
C PHE A 33 17.90 -27.60 5.74
N TYR A 34 17.26 -26.51 5.33
CA TYR A 34 17.60 -25.80 4.10
C TYR A 34 18.97 -25.13 4.22
N LYS A 35 19.85 -25.41 3.26
CA LYS A 35 21.10 -24.67 3.07
C LYS A 35 20.76 -23.35 2.38
N ASP A 36 21.08 -22.24 3.04
CA ASP A 36 20.72 -20.90 2.59
C ASP A 36 21.54 -20.43 1.39
N GLU A 37 21.21 -20.93 0.20
CA GLU A 37 21.93 -20.62 -1.05
C GLU A 37 21.54 -19.26 -1.63
N PHE A 38 20.34 -18.78 -1.35
CA PHE A 38 19.83 -17.49 -1.84
C PHE A 38 19.97 -16.34 -0.84
N ASN A 39 20.60 -16.58 0.31
CA ASN A 39 20.74 -15.59 1.39
C ASN A 39 19.36 -15.06 1.82
N ASP A 40 18.41 -15.97 2.00
CA ASP A 40 17.02 -15.73 2.40
C ASP A 40 16.90 -15.38 3.90
N PHE A 41 17.92 -15.71 4.70
CA PHE A 41 17.83 -15.62 6.15
C PHE A 41 18.95 -14.81 6.82
N THR A 42 18.71 -14.36 8.05
CA THR A 42 19.71 -13.71 8.90
C THR A 42 19.55 -14.05 10.37
N GLU A 43 20.64 -14.02 11.13
CA GLU A 43 20.69 -14.37 12.56
C GLU A 43 20.86 -13.12 13.43
N ASP A 44 19.91 -12.18 13.33
CA ASP A 44 20.01 -10.87 13.98
C ASP A 44 19.78 -10.93 15.51
N LEU A 45 19.07 -11.95 16.01
CA LEU A 45 18.66 -12.09 17.42
C LEU A 45 19.15 -13.42 18.00
N GLN A 46 20.03 -13.35 19.00
CA GLN A 46 20.73 -14.51 19.60
C GLN A 46 19.81 -15.66 20.08
N TYR A 47 18.60 -15.36 20.58
CA TYR A 47 17.69 -16.35 21.15
C TYR A 47 16.49 -16.69 20.26
N PHE A 48 16.43 -16.13 19.05
CA PHE A 48 15.36 -16.39 18.10
C PHE A 48 15.88 -17.30 16.98
N PRO A 49 14.99 -18.04 16.29
CA PRO A 49 15.34 -18.68 15.03
C PRO A 49 15.83 -17.64 14.00
N LYS A 50 16.40 -18.10 12.88
CA LYS A 50 16.76 -17.21 11.77
C LYS A 50 15.55 -16.39 11.28
N ARG A 51 15.76 -15.12 10.93
CA ARG A 51 14.72 -14.22 10.39
C ARG A 51 14.63 -14.36 8.88
N ASP A 52 13.42 -14.41 8.35
CA ASP A 52 13.16 -14.21 6.92
C ASP A 52 13.50 -12.76 6.50
N LYS A 53 14.44 -12.61 5.57
CA LYS A 53 14.84 -11.32 4.98
C LYS A 53 14.63 -11.27 3.46
N SER A 54 13.92 -12.23 2.88
CA SER A 54 13.73 -12.32 1.42
C SER A 54 12.84 -11.21 0.84
N ASP A 55 12.16 -10.41 1.68
CA ASP A 55 11.27 -9.32 1.23
C ASP A 55 12.01 -7.98 1.13
N MET A 56 12.38 -7.59 -0.09
CA MET A 56 13.08 -6.31 -0.35
C MET A 56 12.30 -5.08 0.12
N GLU A 57 10.97 -5.11 0.00
CA GLU A 57 10.11 -4.00 0.46
C GLU A 57 10.20 -3.87 1.99
N TRP A 58 10.15 -4.97 2.73
CA TRP A 58 10.31 -4.98 4.18
C TRP A 58 11.68 -4.47 4.62
N GLU A 59 12.76 -4.89 3.98
CA GLU A 59 14.10 -4.37 4.29
C GLU A 59 14.20 -2.86 4.02
N SER A 60 13.56 -2.37 2.95
CA SER A 60 13.45 -0.92 2.72
C SER A 60 12.64 -0.21 3.82
N ILE A 61 11.57 -0.82 4.34
CA ILE A 61 10.78 -0.28 5.45
C ILE A 61 11.62 -0.28 6.74
N MET A 62 12.38 -1.33 7.01
CA MET A 62 13.30 -1.40 8.14
C MET A 62 14.34 -0.28 8.08
N PHE A 63 14.96 -0.06 6.91
CA PHE A 63 15.86 1.06 6.68
C PHE A 63 15.17 2.40 6.95
N LEU A 64 13.96 2.62 6.43
CA LEU A 64 13.24 3.88 6.64
C LEU A 64 12.89 4.12 8.11
N VAL A 65 12.41 3.10 8.82
CA VAL A 65 12.04 3.21 10.24
C VAL A 65 13.26 3.49 11.12
N THR A 66 14.38 2.82 10.87
CA THR A 66 15.57 2.89 11.73
C THR A 66 16.55 3.99 11.34
N GLN A 67 16.64 4.32 10.05
CA GLN A 67 17.63 5.26 9.51
C GLN A 67 17.03 6.55 8.98
N TYR A 68 15.78 6.59 8.47
CA TYR A 68 15.20 7.81 7.88
C TYR A 68 14.35 8.60 8.86
N PHE A 69 13.34 7.97 9.46
CA PHE A 69 12.39 8.67 10.32
C PHE A 69 12.99 9.32 11.57
N PRO A 70 14.10 8.84 12.16
CA PRO A 70 14.81 9.60 13.19
C PRO A 70 15.28 10.97 12.70
N TRP A 71 15.73 11.09 11.45
CA TRP A 71 16.08 12.39 10.86
C TRP A 71 14.83 13.21 10.56
N VAL A 72 13.75 12.60 10.12
CA VAL A 72 12.46 13.29 9.92
C VAL A 72 11.94 13.87 11.24
N LEU A 73 12.24 13.25 12.39
CA LEU A 73 11.95 13.83 13.70
C LEU A 73 12.77 15.08 13.99
N ILE A 74 14.06 15.09 13.63
CA ILE A 74 14.91 16.29 13.73
C ILE A 74 14.34 17.41 12.83
N TYR A 75 13.99 17.07 11.57
CA TYR A 75 13.30 17.97 10.67
C TYR A 75 12.05 18.58 11.30
N LEU A 76 11.20 17.73 11.89
CA LEU A 76 9.95 18.14 12.51
C LEU A 76 10.18 19.10 13.67
N VAL A 77 11.15 18.83 14.54
CA VAL A 77 11.50 19.70 15.68
C VAL A 77 11.92 21.08 15.19
N VAL A 78 12.82 21.15 14.20
CA VAL A 78 13.26 22.43 13.62
C VAL A 78 12.09 23.15 12.94
N SER A 79 11.25 22.44 12.18
CA SER A 79 10.04 23.01 11.57
C SER A 79 9.09 23.63 12.61
N GLN A 80 8.93 23.00 13.79
CA GLN A 80 8.13 23.59 14.87
C GLN A 80 8.79 24.82 15.50
N ILE A 81 10.11 24.81 15.68
CA ILE A 81 10.86 25.99 16.18
C ILE A 81 10.69 27.17 15.21
N LEU A 82 10.84 26.93 13.90
CA LEU A 82 10.62 27.95 12.88
C LEU A 82 9.19 28.50 12.91
N LYS A 83 8.18 27.62 13.03
CA LYS A 83 6.77 28.03 13.17
C LYS A 83 6.52 28.83 14.45
N TYR A 84 7.13 28.44 15.57
CA TYR A 84 7.06 29.18 16.84
C TYR A 84 7.68 30.59 16.70
N CYS A 85 8.79 30.71 15.99
CA CYS A 85 9.43 31.98 15.66
C CYS A 85 8.69 32.77 14.56
N SER A 86 7.47 32.37 14.17
CA SER A 86 6.66 33.02 13.14
C SER A 86 7.37 33.14 11.78
N ALA A 87 8.19 32.14 11.43
CA ALA A 87 8.87 32.09 10.14
C ALA A 87 7.86 32.09 8.98
N SER A 88 8.22 32.76 7.88
CA SER A 88 7.36 32.84 6.69
C SER A 88 7.24 31.49 5.97
N LYS A 89 6.22 31.35 5.12
CA LYS A 89 6.02 30.17 4.25
C LYS A 89 7.31 29.81 3.50
N THR A 90 7.97 30.81 2.94
CA THR A 90 9.20 30.68 2.16
C THR A 90 10.32 30.05 2.97
N VAL A 91 10.51 30.45 4.23
CA VAL A 91 11.54 29.90 5.12
C VAL A 91 11.28 28.42 5.41
N LEU A 92 10.01 28.06 5.67
CA LEU A 92 9.62 26.67 5.90
C LEU A 92 9.85 25.79 4.64
N GLN A 93 9.53 26.31 3.46
CA GLN A 93 9.77 25.61 2.19
C GLN A 93 11.27 25.43 1.92
N ILE A 94 12.09 26.45 2.17
CA ILE A 94 13.54 26.37 2.03
C ILE A 94 14.09 25.32 3.00
N TRP A 95 13.71 25.37 4.28
CA TRP A 95 14.14 24.38 5.28
C TRP A 95 13.79 22.95 4.86
N GLN A 96 12.59 22.75 4.34
CA GLN A 96 12.12 21.45 3.88
C GLN A 96 12.94 20.91 2.71
N ILE A 97 13.18 21.75 1.71
CA ILE A 97 13.98 21.37 0.54
C ILE A 97 15.43 21.11 0.95
N THR A 98 16.03 22.01 1.73
CA THR A 98 17.42 21.87 2.17
C THR A 98 17.60 20.63 3.02
N PHE A 99 16.67 20.32 3.94
CA PHE A 99 16.71 19.10 4.72
C PHE A 99 16.72 17.85 3.83
N THR A 100 15.78 17.73 2.88
CA THR A 100 15.70 16.55 2.01
C THR A 100 16.93 16.43 1.12
N VAL A 101 17.40 17.54 0.54
CA VAL A 101 18.62 17.56 -0.29
C VAL A 101 19.84 17.15 0.54
N SER A 102 20.02 17.71 1.75
CA SER A 102 21.12 17.34 2.64
C SER A 102 21.04 15.89 3.07
N TYR A 103 19.85 15.37 3.40
CA TYR A 103 19.70 13.96 3.77
C TYR A 103 20.13 13.03 2.62
N ILE A 104 19.65 13.30 1.39
CA ILE A 104 20.00 12.51 0.21
C ILE A 104 21.52 12.58 -0.05
N LEU A 105 22.15 13.74 0.06
CA LEU A 105 23.59 13.88 -0.14
C LEU A 105 24.46 13.22 0.95
N LEU A 106 23.94 13.13 2.18
CA LEU A 106 24.66 12.54 3.31
C LEU A 106 24.52 11.02 3.37
N LYS A 107 23.33 10.50 3.08
CA LYS A 107 23.04 9.06 3.17
C LYS A 107 23.22 8.35 1.86
N TRP A 108 22.89 9.02 0.76
CA TRP A 108 23.06 8.53 -0.59
C TRP A 108 24.07 9.43 -1.31
N ASN A 109 24.09 9.40 -2.64
CA ASN A 109 25.03 10.18 -3.43
C ASN A 109 24.32 11.21 -4.34
N HIS A 110 25.11 12.00 -5.07
CA HIS A 110 24.62 13.05 -5.97
C HIS A 110 23.82 12.53 -7.18
N ILE A 111 23.97 11.25 -7.56
CA ILE A 111 23.20 10.63 -8.64
C ILE A 111 21.73 10.54 -8.22
N TYR A 112 21.46 10.03 -7.01
CA TYR A 112 20.10 9.97 -6.47
C TYR A 112 19.44 11.36 -6.45
N LEU A 113 20.15 12.36 -5.93
CA LEU A 113 19.65 13.73 -5.90
C LEU A 113 19.26 14.24 -7.29
N THR A 114 20.12 13.99 -8.28
CA THR A 114 19.87 14.39 -9.68
C THR A 114 18.56 13.76 -10.19
N VAL A 115 18.37 12.47 -9.95
CA VAL A 115 17.16 11.75 -10.38
C VAL A 115 15.90 12.28 -9.68
N PHE A 116 15.97 12.64 -8.39
CA PHE A 116 14.86 13.27 -7.65
C PHE A 116 14.53 14.69 -8.12
N ILE A 117 15.50 15.45 -8.64
CA ILE A 117 15.30 16.84 -9.07
C ILE A 117 14.75 16.93 -10.50
N ILE A 118 15.09 15.98 -11.38
CA ILE A 118 14.69 16.03 -12.80
C ILE A 118 13.17 16.10 -12.97
N GLN A 119 12.39 15.22 -12.30
CA GLN A 119 10.94 15.22 -12.51
C GLN A 119 10.28 16.52 -12.01
N PRO A 120 10.54 17.02 -10.78
CA PRO A 120 9.99 18.31 -10.35
C PRO A 120 10.41 19.48 -11.23
N MET A 121 11.65 19.50 -11.75
CA MET A 121 12.09 20.52 -12.70
C MET A 121 11.26 20.49 -13.99
N LEU A 122 11.13 19.31 -14.60
CA LEU A 122 10.37 19.10 -15.84
C LEU A 122 8.92 19.58 -15.68
N PHE A 123 8.25 19.17 -14.61
CA PHE A 123 6.86 19.56 -14.35
C PHE A 123 6.73 21.05 -13.94
N SER A 124 7.75 21.63 -13.30
CA SER A 124 7.76 23.07 -13.00
C SER A 124 7.77 23.91 -14.28
N VAL A 125 8.56 23.51 -15.29
CA VAL A 125 8.59 24.17 -16.60
C VAL A 125 7.22 24.08 -17.27
N VAL A 126 6.61 22.89 -17.30
CA VAL A 126 5.26 22.68 -17.87
C VAL A 126 4.20 23.55 -17.18
N ASN A 127 4.26 23.62 -15.85
CA ASN A 127 3.39 24.44 -15.03
C ASN A 127 3.55 25.94 -15.35
N GLN A 128 4.77 26.42 -15.58
CA GLN A 128 5.04 27.82 -15.95
C GLN A 128 4.58 28.16 -17.36
N LEU A 129 4.72 27.22 -18.29
CA LEU A 129 4.23 27.35 -19.67
C LEU A 129 2.70 27.35 -19.76
N LYS A 130 1.99 27.03 -18.67
CA LYS A 130 0.52 26.97 -18.59
C LYS A 130 -0.08 26.09 -19.69
N LEU A 131 0.60 24.97 -19.96
CA LEU A 131 0.11 23.99 -20.91
C LEU A 131 -1.22 23.40 -20.39
N GLY A 132 -2.12 23.07 -21.32
CA GLY A 132 -3.39 22.42 -20.98
C GLY A 132 -3.18 21.04 -20.34
N VAL A 133 -4.28 20.41 -19.96
CA VAL A 133 -4.28 19.10 -19.27
C VAL A 133 -3.59 18.00 -20.11
N ILE A 134 -3.69 18.06 -21.45
CA ILE A 134 -3.16 17.03 -22.35
C ILE A 134 -1.62 16.92 -22.27
N PRO A 135 -0.83 18.01 -22.47
CA PRO A 135 0.63 17.96 -22.28
C PRO A 135 1.09 17.48 -20.90
N ILE A 136 0.36 17.83 -19.84
CA ILE A 136 0.69 17.40 -18.47
C ILE A 136 0.60 15.86 -18.38
N TRP A 137 -0.49 15.27 -18.88
CA TRP A 137 -0.64 13.81 -18.92
C TRP A 137 0.35 13.13 -19.87
N PHE A 138 0.66 13.74 -21.01
CA PHE A 138 1.65 13.22 -21.95
C PHE A 138 3.03 13.09 -21.28
N ILE A 139 3.48 14.15 -20.60
CA ILE A 139 4.76 14.17 -19.88
C ILE A 139 4.76 13.15 -18.74
N SER A 140 3.67 13.07 -17.98
CA SER A 140 3.53 12.04 -16.94
C SER A 140 3.64 10.64 -17.53
N GLY A 141 2.99 10.37 -18.66
CA GLY A 141 3.05 9.10 -19.37
C GLY A 141 4.46 8.78 -19.90
N THR A 142 5.16 9.77 -20.46
CA THR A 142 6.56 9.60 -20.90
C THR A 142 7.48 9.26 -19.72
N VAL A 143 7.34 9.96 -18.59
CA VAL A 143 8.11 9.65 -17.38
C VAL A 143 7.80 8.24 -16.89
N LEU A 144 6.53 7.83 -16.83
CA LEU A 144 6.16 6.47 -16.44
C LEU A 144 6.72 5.41 -17.40
N ALA A 145 6.76 5.69 -18.71
CA ALA A 145 7.36 4.78 -19.68
C ALA A 145 8.88 4.62 -19.45
N VAL A 146 9.59 5.72 -19.18
CA VAL A 146 11.02 5.70 -18.84
C VAL A 146 11.26 4.94 -17.52
N LEU A 147 10.44 5.17 -16.49
CA LEU A 147 10.57 4.46 -15.21
C LEU A 147 10.31 2.96 -15.34
N ASN A 148 9.32 2.56 -16.15
CA ASN A 148 9.04 1.15 -16.43
C ASN A 148 10.21 0.49 -17.19
N TYR A 149 10.78 1.18 -18.18
CA TYR A 149 11.96 0.71 -18.90
C TYR A 149 13.17 0.56 -17.96
N PHE A 150 13.40 1.56 -17.10
CA PHE A 150 14.46 1.54 -16.11
C PHE A 150 14.29 0.38 -15.11
N LYS A 151 13.07 0.16 -14.59
CA LYS A 151 12.74 -0.99 -13.73
C LYS A 151 13.08 -2.32 -14.41
N SER A 152 12.81 -2.44 -15.71
CA SER A 152 13.12 -3.66 -16.47
C SER A 152 14.62 -3.89 -16.65
N ILE A 153 15.42 -2.83 -16.84
CA ILE A 153 16.86 -2.97 -17.06
C ILE A 153 17.60 -3.24 -15.74
N ILE A 154 17.24 -2.54 -14.67
CA ILE A 154 18.00 -2.68 -13.41
C ILE A 154 17.86 -4.08 -12.83
N ASN A 155 16.74 -4.77 -13.09
CA ASN A 155 16.56 -6.15 -12.65
C ASN A 155 17.56 -7.14 -13.30
N GLU A 156 18.44 -6.70 -14.21
CA GLU A 156 19.53 -7.50 -14.76
C GLU A 156 20.73 -7.58 -13.79
N PRO A 157 21.19 -8.79 -13.38
CA PRO A 157 22.25 -9.01 -12.39
C PRO A 157 23.58 -8.27 -12.64
N GLU A 158 23.88 -7.94 -13.90
CA GLU A 158 25.10 -7.26 -14.32
C GLU A 158 25.12 -5.79 -13.90
N VAL A 159 23.96 -5.12 -13.89
CA VAL A 159 23.81 -3.70 -13.54
C VAL A 159 24.03 -3.49 -12.04
N TYR A 160 23.57 -4.42 -11.19
CA TYR A 160 23.76 -4.36 -9.73
C TYR A 160 25.23 -4.27 -9.32
N LYS A 161 26.09 -5.05 -9.97
CA LYS A 161 27.52 -5.14 -9.65
C LYS A 161 28.29 -3.89 -10.06
N GLU A 162 27.84 -3.20 -11.11
CA GLU A 162 28.53 -2.02 -11.63
C GLU A 162 28.29 -0.77 -10.76
N PHE A 163 27.12 -0.66 -10.12
CA PHE A 163 26.77 0.51 -9.30
C PHE A 163 26.97 0.34 -7.78
N ASN A 164 27.35 -0.86 -7.31
CA ASN A 164 27.60 -1.16 -5.88
C ASN A 164 26.42 -0.74 -4.97
N LEU A 165 25.19 -1.00 -5.41
CA LEU A 165 23.96 -0.65 -4.70
C LEU A 165 23.37 -1.87 -4.00
N GLU A 166 22.77 -1.68 -2.82
CA GLU A 166 22.03 -2.74 -2.15
C GLU A 166 20.63 -2.91 -2.81
N ASP A 167 20.15 -4.15 -2.93
CA ASP A 167 18.91 -4.47 -3.67
C ASP A 167 17.68 -3.67 -3.20
N PHE A 168 17.56 -3.43 -1.89
CA PHE A 168 16.45 -2.67 -1.33
C PHE A 168 16.54 -1.15 -1.63
N GLU A 169 17.74 -0.59 -1.85
CA GLU A 169 17.91 0.83 -2.15
C GLU A 169 17.40 1.16 -3.55
N ILE A 170 17.66 0.26 -4.51
CA ILE A 170 17.11 0.34 -5.86
C ILE A 170 15.59 0.24 -5.82
N TYR A 171 15.06 -0.76 -5.12
CA TYR A 171 13.61 -0.93 -4.95
C TYR A 171 12.97 0.34 -4.39
N LEU A 172 13.58 0.91 -3.34
CA LEU A 172 13.13 2.13 -2.70
C LEU A 172 13.17 3.32 -3.68
N LEU A 173 14.29 3.52 -4.39
CA LEU A 173 14.45 4.60 -5.37
C LEU A 173 13.35 4.54 -6.44
N ILE A 174 13.17 3.38 -7.08
CA ILE A 174 12.15 3.21 -8.12
C ILE A 174 10.77 3.56 -7.55
N SER A 175 10.41 2.98 -6.41
CA SER A 175 9.12 3.24 -5.74
C SER A 175 8.91 4.74 -5.47
N CYS A 176 9.95 5.44 -5.00
CA CYS A 176 9.91 6.88 -4.76
C CYS A 176 9.64 7.67 -6.04
N LEU A 177 10.25 7.29 -7.17
CA LEU A 177 10.10 7.99 -8.44
C LEU A 177 8.70 7.82 -9.03
N PHE A 178 8.06 6.67 -8.84
CA PHE A 178 6.65 6.46 -9.20
C PHE A 178 5.70 7.32 -8.36
N TRP A 179 5.96 7.47 -7.05
CA TRP A 179 5.20 8.38 -6.19
C TRP A 179 5.45 9.86 -6.53
N LEU A 180 6.69 10.21 -6.85
CA LEU A 180 7.09 11.56 -7.26
C LEU A 180 6.37 12.00 -8.53
N ASN A 181 6.23 11.09 -9.49
CA ASN A 181 5.44 11.33 -10.70
C ASN A 181 3.99 11.72 -10.37
N LEU A 182 3.33 11.00 -9.45
CA LEU A 182 1.97 11.34 -9.01
C LEU A 182 1.89 12.70 -8.33
N LYS A 183 2.87 13.04 -7.49
CA LYS A 183 2.97 14.36 -6.84
C LYS A 183 3.08 15.45 -7.91
N CYS A 184 4.06 15.35 -8.80
CA CYS A 184 4.26 16.30 -9.89
C CYS A 184 2.97 16.49 -10.73
N LEU A 185 2.33 15.39 -11.10
CA LEU A 185 1.07 15.40 -11.86
C LEU A 185 -0.08 16.08 -11.11
N SER A 186 -0.31 15.71 -9.84
CA SER A 186 -1.35 16.32 -8.99
C SER A 186 -1.14 17.82 -8.82
N LEU A 187 0.10 18.26 -8.59
CA LEU A 187 0.38 19.69 -8.49
C LEU A 187 0.00 20.44 -9.77
N CYS A 188 0.41 19.94 -10.93
CA CYS A 188 0.12 20.60 -12.21
C CYS A 188 -1.37 20.61 -12.55
N LEU A 189 -2.11 19.54 -12.23
CA LEU A 189 -3.56 19.47 -12.46
C LEU A 189 -4.34 20.39 -11.49
N GLU A 190 -3.90 20.52 -10.25
CA GLU A 190 -4.56 21.32 -9.22
C GLU A 190 -4.12 22.79 -9.20
N ALA A 191 -2.99 23.12 -9.85
CA ALA A 191 -2.50 24.50 -9.98
C ALA A 191 -3.48 25.41 -10.75
N GLY A 192 -4.27 24.84 -11.66
CA GLY A 192 -5.22 25.56 -12.51
C GLY A 192 -4.51 26.67 -13.31
N HIS A 193 -5.08 27.88 -13.30
CA HIS A 193 -4.46 29.05 -13.93
C HIS A 193 -3.43 29.78 -13.05
N SER A 194 -3.32 29.40 -11.77
CA SER A 194 -2.37 30.01 -10.84
C SER A 194 -0.98 29.37 -11.00
N SER A 195 -0.03 30.13 -11.54
CA SER A 195 1.35 29.64 -11.68
C SER A 195 1.96 29.37 -10.31
N LYS A 196 2.22 28.10 -9.99
CA LYS A 196 2.98 27.73 -8.80
C LYS A 196 4.46 28.07 -8.99
N THR A 197 5.08 28.59 -7.94
CA THR A 197 6.51 28.91 -7.98
C THR A 197 7.33 27.62 -7.97
N PHE A 198 8.59 27.67 -8.42
CA PHE A 198 9.52 26.55 -8.25
C PHE A 198 9.57 26.08 -6.79
N LEU A 199 9.55 27.03 -5.85
CA LEU A 199 9.58 26.73 -4.43
C LEU A 199 8.36 25.92 -3.96
N ASP A 200 7.17 26.21 -4.49
CA ASP A 200 5.97 25.43 -4.18
C ASP A 200 6.06 24.00 -4.73
N VAL A 201 6.63 23.83 -5.93
CA VAL A 201 6.82 22.51 -6.55
C VAL A 201 7.81 21.67 -5.75
N PHE A 202 8.99 22.22 -5.50
CA PHE A 202 10.03 21.50 -4.77
C PHE A 202 9.66 21.21 -3.33
N ALA A 203 8.96 22.12 -2.65
CA ALA A 203 8.43 21.84 -1.33
C ALA A 203 7.52 20.60 -1.40
N TYR A 204 6.45 20.63 -2.19
CA TYR A 204 5.52 19.50 -2.22
C TYR A 204 6.17 18.17 -2.64
N CYS A 205 7.01 18.19 -3.67
CA CYS A 205 7.67 16.99 -4.19
C CYS A 205 8.69 16.41 -3.21
N LEU A 206 9.53 17.26 -2.59
CA LEU A 206 10.59 16.86 -1.66
C LEU A 206 10.14 16.90 -0.20
N TYR A 207 8.84 16.76 0.07
CA TYR A 207 8.32 16.76 1.44
C TYR A 207 8.82 15.56 2.25
N PRO A 208 9.64 15.74 3.31
CA PRO A 208 10.37 14.66 3.96
C PRO A 208 9.47 13.52 4.44
N PRO A 209 8.34 13.77 5.15
CA PRO A 209 7.51 12.67 5.63
C PRO A 209 6.99 11.71 4.55
N THR A 210 6.91 12.10 3.29
CA THR A 210 6.37 11.25 2.21
C THR A 210 7.25 11.17 0.96
N VAL A 211 8.47 11.71 0.96
CA VAL A 211 9.35 11.68 -0.22
C VAL A 211 9.88 10.27 -0.48
N LEU A 212 10.17 9.49 0.57
CA LEU A 212 10.72 8.14 0.42
C LEU A 212 9.71 6.98 0.56
N THR A 213 8.50 7.25 1.02
CA THR A 213 7.69 6.23 1.71
C THR A 213 6.25 6.12 1.21
N GLY A 214 5.73 7.12 0.48
CA GLY A 214 4.28 7.33 0.40
C GLY A 214 3.67 7.54 1.82
N PRO A 215 2.33 7.62 1.98
CA PRO A 215 1.31 7.55 0.94
C PRO A 215 1.22 8.87 0.17
N PHE A 216 0.54 8.82 -0.97
CA PHE A 216 0.19 10.02 -1.73
C PHE A 216 -0.77 10.93 -0.93
N ILE A 217 -0.45 12.23 -0.90
CA ILE A 217 -1.27 13.30 -0.31
C ILE A 217 -1.55 14.27 -1.45
N LEU A 218 -2.82 14.62 -1.69
CA LEU A 218 -3.19 15.61 -2.72
C LEU A 218 -2.52 16.96 -2.49
N TYR A 219 -2.19 17.68 -3.57
CA TYR A 219 -1.51 18.97 -3.47
C TYR A 219 -2.34 20.01 -2.69
N LYS A 220 -3.65 20.08 -2.93
CA LYS A 220 -4.60 20.93 -2.19
C LYS A 220 -4.54 20.65 -0.69
N ASN A 221 -4.58 19.38 -0.29
CA ASN A 221 -4.50 18.97 1.11
C ASN A 221 -3.16 19.35 1.76
N PHE A 222 -2.08 19.31 0.99
CA PHE A 222 -0.76 19.76 1.44
C PHE A 222 -0.70 21.28 1.66
N GLN A 223 -1.35 22.08 0.81
CA GLN A 223 -1.30 23.55 0.90
C GLN A 223 -2.24 24.15 1.95
N GLU A 224 -3.45 23.60 2.13
CA GLU A 224 -4.53 24.25 2.91
C GLU A 224 -4.14 24.66 4.33
N ASN A 225 -3.28 23.88 4.99
CA ASN A 225 -2.92 24.09 6.40
C ASN A 225 -1.41 24.21 6.67
N TYR A 226 -0.60 24.40 5.63
CA TYR A 226 0.87 24.32 5.70
C TYR A 226 1.50 25.22 6.78
N ASN A 227 0.98 26.44 6.96
CA ASN A 227 1.51 27.42 7.93
C ASN A 227 0.81 27.38 9.31
N SER A 228 -0.22 26.54 9.50
CA SER A 228 -1.15 26.67 10.63
C SER A 228 -0.76 25.92 11.90
N SER A 229 0.41 25.26 11.94
CA SER A 229 0.76 24.38 13.06
C SER A 229 1.55 25.10 14.14
N VAL A 230 0.87 25.38 15.26
CA VAL A 230 1.50 25.65 16.56
C VAL A 230 1.45 24.38 17.41
N LEU A 231 2.55 24.13 18.12
CA LEU A 231 2.72 23.01 19.03
C LEU A 231 1.65 23.03 20.13
N ASN A 232 1.03 21.89 20.39
CA ASN A 232 0.04 21.71 21.47
C ASN A 232 0.25 20.35 22.12
N LEU A 233 0.13 20.27 23.45
CA LEU A 233 0.22 19.04 24.23
C LEU A 233 -0.71 17.93 23.71
N THR A 234 -1.92 18.26 23.26
CA THR A 234 -2.86 17.28 22.69
C THR A 234 -2.34 16.67 21.39
N LYS A 235 -1.73 17.48 20.53
CA LYS A 235 -1.08 17.03 19.29
C LYS A 235 0.12 16.14 19.61
N CYS A 236 0.97 16.54 20.55
CA CYS A 236 2.12 15.73 21.00
C CYS A 236 1.67 14.37 21.55
N LYS A 237 0.69 14.35 22.45
CA LYS A 237 0.12 13.10 22.99
C LYS A 237 -0.43 12.20 21.88
N LYS A 238 -1.16 12.77 20.91
CA LYS A 238 -1.69 12.02 19.75
C LYS A 238 -0.56 11.45 18.89
N PHE A 239 0.46 12.25 18.59
CA PHE A 239 1.63 11.86 17.80
C PHE A 239 2.37 10.70 18.46
N PHE A 240 2.83 10.85 19.71
CA PHE A 240 3.58 9.80 20.40
C PHE A 240 2.76 8.52 20.59
N ARG A 241 1.46 8.64 20.89
CA ARG A 241 0.56 7.47 20.97
C ARG A 241 0.49 6.73 19.64
N ASN A 242 0.37 7.45 18.52
CA ASN A 242 0.28 6.83 17.22
C ASN A 242 1.62 6.24 16.76
N ILE A 243 2.74 6.95 16.97
CA ILE A 243 4.09 6.42 16.71
C ILE A 243 4.34 5.16 17.52
N PHE A 244 3.99 5.15 18.82
CA PHE A 244 4.09 3.95 19.65
C PHE A 244 3.29 2.78 19.08
N ARG A 245 2.05 3.02 18.63
CA ARG A 245 1.23 1.97 17.98
C ARG A 245 1.84 1.47 16.68
N THR A 246 2.44 2.35 15.88
CA THR A 246 3.14 1.98 14.65
C THR A 246 4.38 1.15 14.96
N MET A 247 5.19 1.57 15.94
CA MET A 247 6.37 0.82 16.38
C MET A 247 6.03 -0.53 17.00
N LEU A 248 4.90 -0.65 17.70
CA LEU A 248 4.39 -1.93 18.19
C LEU A 248 4.18 -2.90 17.02
N TRP A 249 3.49 -2.46 15.96
CA TRP A 249 3.28 -3.30 14.77
C TRP A 249 4.58 -3.61 14.04
N TYR A 250 5.52 -2.66 13.97
CA TYR A 250 6.85 -2.91 13.43
C TYR A 250 7.59 -4.02 14.18
N ILE A 251 7.66 -3.92 15.52
CA ILE A 251 8.32 -4.92 16.38
C ILE A 251 7.61 -6.27 16.27
N CYS A 252 6.27 -6.30 16.31
CA CYS A 252 5.50 -7.52 16.13
C CYS A 252 5.79 -8.19 14.78
N SER A 253 5.77 -7.44 13.68
CA SER A 253 6.08 -7.98 12.35
C SER A 253 7.52 -8.49 12.26
N TYR A 254 8.48 -7.73 12.80
CA TYR A 254 9.89 -8.13 12.85
C TYR A 254 10.07 -9.47 13.58
N ILE A 255 9.45 -9.62 14.77
CA ILE A 255 9.49 -10.87 15.54
C ILE A 255 8.78 -12.01 14.80
N CYS A 256 7.62 -11.76 14.18
CA CYS A 256 6.88 -12.78 13.44
C CYS A 256 7.71 -13.40 12.30
N LEU A 257 8.60 -12.63 11.65
CA LEU A 257 9.46 -13.13 10.57
C LEU A 257 10.53 -14.14 11.03
N HIS A 258 10.76 -14.28 12.34
CA HIS A 258 11.57 -15.38 12.89
C HIS A 258 10.80 -16.71 12.99
N PHE A 259 9.48 -16.70 12.81
CA PHE A 259 8.63 -17.89 12.97
C PHE A 259 7.75 -18.18 11.76
N ILE A 260 7.48 -17.16 10.93
CA ILE A 260 6.61 -17.24 9.77
C ILE A 260 7.43 -16.83 8.55
N TYR A 261 8.04 -17.82 7.90
CA TYR A 261 8.90 -17.65 6.72
C TYR A 261 8.07 -17.44 5.45
N VAL A 262 7.31 -16.34 5.43
CA VAL A 262 6.31 -16.04 4.40
C VAL A 262 6.94 -15.61 3.08
N SER A 263 8.00 -14.82 3.11
CA SER A 263 8.60 -14.26 1.91
C SER A 263 9.58 -15.24 1.30
N ALA A 264 10.39 -15.91 2.13
CA ALA A 264 11.21 -17.03 1.68
C ALA A 264 10.33 -18.12 1.03
N ALA A 265 9.21 -18.52 1.63
CA ALA A 265 8.34 -19.54 1.04
C ALA A 265 7.82 -19.19 -0.37
N ALA A 266 7.65 -17.90 -0.70
CA ALA A 266 7.17 -17.46 -2.01
C ALA A 266 8.18 -17.72 -3.15
N TYR A 267 9.48 -17.77 -2.83
CA TYR A 267 10.54 -18.08 -3.81
C TYR A 267 10.79 -19.58 -4.00
N HIS A 268 10.30 -20.42 -3.08
CA HIS A 268 10.54 -21.86 -3.08
C HIS A 268 9.34 -22.63 -3.63
N ARG A 269 9.21 -22.67 -4.97
CA ARG A 269 8.07 -23.28 -5.68
C ARG A 269 7.72 -24.71 -5.26
N GLN A 270 8.75 -25.54 -5.07
CA GLN A 270 8.58 -26.94 -4.65
C GLN A 270 7.87 -27.08 -3.29
N LEU A 271 7.96 -26.05 -2.45
CA LEU A 271 7.36 -26.05 -1.12
C LEU A 271 5.84 -25.94 -1.20
N PHE A 272 5.33 -24.95 -1.96
CA PHE A 272 3.89 -24.68 -1.99
C PHE A 272 3.10 -25.58 -2.93
N GLU A 273 3.74 -26.21 -3.92
CA GLU A 273 3.12 -27.27 -4.73
C GLU A 273 2.70 -28.48 -3.86
N ASN A 274 3.41 -28.74 -2.77
CA ASN A 274 3.16 -29.84 -1.85
C ASN A 274 2.28 -29.47 -0.64
N PHE A 275 1.85 -28.20 -0.52
CA PHE A 275 1.02 -27.79 0.60
C PHE A 275 -0.38 -28.42 0.53
N ASN A 276 -0.82 -28.97 1.66
CA ASN A 276 -2.23 -29.28 1.88
C ASN A 276 -3.06 -27.97 1.94
N GLY A 277 -4.39 -28.07 1.84
CA GLY A 277 -5.26 -26.89 1.81
C GLY A 277 -5.05 -25.93 3.00
N TRP A 278 -4.94 -26.44 4.22
CA TRP A 278 -4.72 -25.61 5.42
C TRP A 278 -3.41 -24.84 5.38
N CYS A 279 -2.32 -25.50 4.98
CA CYS A 279 -1.00 -24.89 4.83
C CYS A 279 -1.01 -23.84 3.71
N LEU A 280 -1.62 -24.15 2.56
CA LEU A 280 -1.71 -23.23 1.42
C LEU A 280 -2.54 -21.98 1.75
N TYR A 281 -3.72 -22.14 2.37
CA TYR A 281 -4.53 -20.98 2.76
C TYR A 281 -3.91 -20.21 3.93
N GLY A 282 -3.15 -20.89 4.80
CA GLY A 282 -2.32 -20.26 5.82
C GLY A 282 -1.25 -19.36 5.19
N PHE A 283 -0.51 -19.89 4.21
CA PHE A 283 0.44 -19.13 3.40
C PHE A 283 -0.23 -17.89 2.78
N GLY A 284 -1.35 -18.09 2.07
CA GLY A 284 -2.12 -17.01 1.47
C GLY A 284 -2.54 -15.91 2.45
N TYR A 285 -3.07 -16.30 3.60
CA TYR A 285 -3.47 -15.34 4.65
C TYR A 285 -2.26 -14.60 5.23
N THR A 286 -1.16 -15.30 5.52
CA THR A 286 0.06 -14.67 6.05
C THR A 286 0.67 -13.68 5.07
N MET A 287 0.70 -13.99 3.77
CA MET A 287 1.19 -13.05 2.74
C MET A 287 0.35 -11.78 2.74
N GLY A 288 -0.98 -11.89 2.64
CA GLY A 288 -1.86 -10.73 2.64
C GLY A 288 -1.75 -9.91 3.94
N GLN A 289 -1.64 -10.58 5.09
CA GLN A 289 -1.56 -9.91 6.38
C GLN A 289 -0.20 -9.22 6.58
N PHE A 290 0.89 -9.83 6.11
CA PHE A 290 2.21 -9.22 6.11
C PHE A 290 2.25 -8.01 5.19
N PHE A 291 1.74 -8.14 3.95
CA PHE A 291 1.57 -7.03 3.01
C PHE A 291 0.79 -5.87 3.66
N HIS A 292 -0.36 -6.13 4.28
CA HIS A 292 -1.10 -5.10 5.01
C HIS A 292 -0.27 -4.42 6.12
N LEU A 293 0.47 -5.19 6.93
CA LEU A 293 1.26 -4.63 8.03
C LEU A 293 2.41 -3.75 7.53
N LYS A 294 3.05 -4.09 6.41
CA LYS A 294 4.06 -3.24 5.74
C LYS A 294 3.53 -1.82 5.55
N TYR A 295 2.34 -1.67 4.98
CA TYR A 295 1.73 -0.37 4.73
C TYR A 295 1.16 0.31 5.97
N VAL A 296 0.69 -0.44 6.98
CA VAL A 296 0.33 0.15 8.29
C VAL A 296 1.55 0.79 8.94
N ILE A 297 2.73 0.19 8.80
CA ILE A 297 3.97 0.70 9.36
C ILE A 297 4.48 1.88 8.53
N LEU A 298 4.68 1.67 7.23
CA LEU A 298 5.22 2.65 6.30
C LEU A 298 4.36 3.92 6.28
N TYR A 299 3.06 3.78 5.99
CA TYR A 299 2.15 4.93 5.98
C TYR A 299 1.88 5.44 7.40
N GLY A 300 1.93 4.57 8.41
CA GLY A 300 1.84 4.95 9.82
C GLY A 300 2.89 5.98 10.20
N MET A 301 4.14 5.74 9.84
CA MET A 301 5.21 6.70 10.08
C MET A 301 4.92 8.00 9.31
N SER A 302 4.88 7.95 7.99
CA SER A 302 4.71 9.12 7.11
C SER A 302 3.53 10.02 7.49
N THR A 303 2.34 9.43 7.67
CA THR A 303 1.12 10.19 7.94
C THR A 303 1.08 10.78 9.34
N ASN A 304 1.69 10.13 10.34
CA ASN A 304 1.75 10.71 11.68
C ASN A 304 2.69 11.94 11.73
N TYR A 305 3.83 11.90 11.04
CA TYR A 305 4.70 13.07 10.88
C TYR A 305 3.99 14.21 10.15
N ALA A 306 3.36 13.91 9.00
CA ALA A 306 2.63 14.91 8.23
C ALA A 306 1.41 15.50 8.97
N ALA A 307 0.65 14.67 9.67
CA ALA A 307 -0.49 15.13 10.48
C ALA A 307 -0.07 16.02 11.66
N PHE A 308 1.13 15.84 12.21
CA PHE A 308 1.67 16.72 13.25
C PHE A 308 1.91 18.15 12.72
N GLU A 309 2.19 18.28 11.42
CA GLU A 309 2.30 19.55 10.71
C GLU A 309 0.96 20.10 10.21
N ASN A 310 -0.17 19.53 10.64
CA ASN A 310 -1.55 19.85 10.24
C ASN A 310 -1.88 19.54 8.76
N ILE A 311 -1.10 18.70 8.08
CA ILE A 311 -1.44 18.28 6.71
C ILE A 311 -2.60 17.28 6.77
N ASP A 312 -3.59 17.43 5.89
CA ASP A 312 -4.70 16.48 5.78
C ASP A 312 -4.24 15.19 5.06
N VAL A 313 -3.91 14.19 5.86
CA VAL A 313 -3.37 12.90 5.43
C VAL A 313 -4.47 11.87 5.13
N PRO A 314 -4.22 10.93 4.20
CA PRO A 314 -5.10 9.78 4.03
C PRO A 314 -5.14 8.90 5.30
N ASN A 315 -6.25 8.17 5.46
CA ASN A 315 -6.36 7.18 6.53
C ASN A 315 -5.41 6.00 6.27
N LEU A 316 -4.95 5.37 7.35
CA LEU A 316 -4.17 4.13 7.27
C LEU A 316 -4.99 2.96 6.70
N PRO A 317 -4.32 1.95 6.12
CA PRO A 317 -4.98 0.74 5.63
C PRO A 317 -5.87 0.11 6.70
N ARG A 318 -7.09 -0.27 6.31
CA ARG A 318 -7.95 -1.09 7.17
C ARG A 318 -7.47 -2.55 7.13
N CYS A 319 -7.59 -3.22 8.27
CA CYS A 319 -7.25 -4.65 8.39
C CYS A 319 -7.98 -5.48 7.33
N ILE A 320 -7.20 -6.22 6.53
CA ILE A 320 -7.72 -7.05 5.44
C ILE A 320 -8.67 -8.14 5.93
N GLY A 321 -8.47 -8.66 7.16
CA GLY A 321 -9.39 -9.60 7.81
C GLY A 321 -10.75 -9.00 8.20
N ARG A 322 -11.00 -7.72 7.89
CA ARG A 322 -12.27 -7.01 8.07
C ARG A 322 -12.86 -6.48 6.76
N ILE A 323 -12.27 -6.79 5.62
CA ILE A 323 -12.70 -6.33 4.30
C ILE A 323 -13.05 -7.54 3.43
N HIS A 324 -14.21 -7.54 2.79
CA HIS A 324 -14.64 -8.62 1.89
C HIS A 324 -15.15 -8.16 0.52
N LEU A 325 -15.43 -6.86 0.34
CA LEU A 325 -15.86 -6.30 -0.94
C LEU A 325 -14.66 -5.71 -1.69
N TYR A 326 -14.66 -5.82 -3.02
CA TYR A 326 -13.64 -5.20 -3.88
C TYR A 326 -13.68 -3.68 -3.71
N SER A 327 -14.87 -3.07 -3.73
CA SER A 327 -15.00 -1.62 -3.59
C SER A 327 -14.41 -1.08 -2.29
N ASP A 328 -14.51 -1.85 -1.21
CA ASP A 328 -13.92 -1.52 0.08
C ASP A 328 -12.40 -1.65 0.07
N MET A 329 -11.88 -2.72 -0.52
CA MET A 329 -10.43 -2.95 -0.63
C MET A 329 -9.76 -1.77 -1.34
N TRP A 330 -10.28 -1.37 -2.49
CA TRP A 330 -9.77 -0.24 -3.26
C TRP A 330 -9.90 1.10 -2.55
N LYS A 331 -10.94 1.29 -1.73
CA LYS A 331 -11.17 2.55 -1.02
C LYS A 331 -10.35 2.70 0.26
N TYR A 332 -10.08 1.59 0.95
CA TYR A 332 -9.56 1.62 2.32
C TYR A 332 -8.21 0.94 2.52
N PHE A 333 -7.63 0.30 1.50
CA PHE A 333 -6.25 -0.19 1.57
C PHE A 333 -5.26 0.95 1.31
N ASP A 334 -5.19 1.46 0.08
CA ASP A 334 -4.42 2.65 -0.27
C ASP A 334 -5.34 3.85 -0.52
N ALA A 335 -5.70 4.54 0.56
CA ALA A 335 -6.57 5.71 0.48
C ALA A 335 -5.92 6.91 -0.26
N GLY A 336 -4.59 6.97 -0.34
CA GLY A 336 -3.86 8.01 -1.06
C GLY A 336 -4.01 7.84 -2.57
N LEU A 337 -3.65 6.65 -3.08
CA LEU A 337 -3.83 6.29 -4.48
C LEU A 337 -5.30 6.34 -4.89
N TYR A 338 -6.22 5.86 -4.04
CA TYR A 338 -7.65 5.96 -4.30
C TYR A 338 -8.12 7.41 -4.49
N LYS A 339 -7.69 8.33 -3.61
CA LYS A 339 -8.01 9.76 -3.73
C LYS A 339 -7.47 10.33 -5.04
N PHE A 340 -6.24 9.98 -5.43
CA PHE A 340 -5.65 10.38 -6.70
C PHE A 340 -6.49 9.92 -7.90
N LEU A 341 -6.80 8.63 -7.97
CA LEU A 341 -7.61 8.05 -9.06
C LEU A 341 -8.98 8.74 -9.13
N LEU A 342 -9.60 8.98 -7.98
CA LEU A 342 -10.91 9.60 -7.92
C LEU A 342 -10.89 11.06 -8.40
N SER A 343 -9.96 11.87 -7.89
CA SER A 343 -9.92 13.31 -8.15
C SER A 343 -9.37 13.65 -9.54
N HIS A 344 -8.39 12.91 -10.04
CA HIS A 344 -7.67 13.25 -11.27
C HIS A 344 -8.10 12.46 -12.50
N ILE A 345 -8.72 11.29 -12.32
CA ILE A 345 -9.12 10.41 -13.43
C ILE A 345 -10.64 10.23 -13.44
N TYR A 346 -11.19 9.59 -12.41
CA TYR A 346 -12.58 9.12 -12.42
C TYR A 346 -13.62 10.24 -12.48
N ILE A 347 -13.50 11.27 -11.62
CA ILE A 347 -14.44 12.39 -11.58
C ILE A 347 -14.31 13.25 -12.85
N PRO A 348 -13.11 13.69 -13.29
CA PRO A 348 -12.98 14.49 -14.51
C PRO A 348 -13.51 13.79 -15.77
N LEU A 349 -13.33 12.47 -15.89
CA LEU A 349 -13.86 11.70 -17.03
C LEU A 349 -15.40 11.72 -17.10
N ALA A 350 -16.12 12.08 -16.03
CA ALA A 350 -17.57 12.25 -16.07
C ALA A 350 -18.02 13.36 -17.05
N LEU A 351 -17.13 14.30 -17.37
CA LEU A 351 -17.37 15.35 -18.36
C LEU A 351 -17.35 14.81 -19.80
N ILE A 352 -16.65 13.69 -20.03
CA ILE A 352 -16.49 13.05 -21.35
C ILE A 352 -17.46 11.87 -21.51
N THR A 353 -17.63 11.06 -20.45
CA THR A 353 -18.50 9.88 -20.49
C THR A 353 -19.24 9.66 -19.18
N GLN A 354 -20.56 9.49 -19.26
CA GLN A 354 -21.37 9.10 -18.11
C GLN A 354 -21.21 7.62 -17.75
N ASN A 355 -20.63 6.80 -18.63
CA ASN A 355 -20.45 5.37 -18.39
C ASN A 355 -19.42 5.12 -17.28
N LYS A 356 -19.91 4.77 -16.09
CA LYS A 356 -19.08 4.44 -14.91
C LYS A 356 -18.11 3.28 -15.15
N THR A 357 -18.46 2.34 -16.04
CA THR A 357 -17.60 1.19 -16.36
C THR A 357 -16.39 1.62 -17.16
N ILE A 358 -16.56 2.49 -18.17
CA ILE A 358 -15.44 3.07 -18.94
C ILE A 358 -14.52 3.89 -18.02
N ARG A 359 -15.09 4.70 -17.13
CA ARG A 359 -14.30 5.47 -16.15
C ARG A 359 -13.48 4.58 -15.21
N SER A 360 -14.08 3.47 -14.76
CA SER A 360 -13.38 2.49 -13.93
C SER A 360 -12.27 1.79 -14.73
N PHE A 361 -12.55 1.41 -15.98
CA PHE A 361 -11.57 0.79 -16.88
C PHE A 361 -10.34 1.68 -17.08
N ILE A 362 -10.52 2.98 -17.32
CA ILE A 362 -9.40 3.93 -17.47
C ILE A 362 -8.60 4.06 -16.16
N CYS A 363 -9.25 4.01 -14.99
CA CYS A 363 -8.53 3.99 -13.71
C CYS A 363 -7.68 2.72 -13.58
N PHE A 364 -8.22 1.54 -13.91
CA PHE A 364 -7.46 0.29 -13.86
C PHE A 364 -6.33 0.22 -14.90
N LEU A 365 -6.53 0.80 -16.09
CA LEU A 365 -5.48 0.93 -17.09
C LEU A 365 -4.34 1.80 -16.57
N PHE A 366 -4.65 2.92 -15.90
CA PHE A 366 -3.65 3.75 -15.25
C PHE A 366 -2.90 2.98 -14.15
N VAL A 367 -3.63 2.26 -13.28
CA VAL A 367 -3.05 1.43 -12.21
C VAL A 367 -2.09 0.38 -12.79
N TYR A 368 -2.47 -0.28 -13.88
CA TYR A 368 -1.60 -1.23 -14.58
C TYR A 368 -0.29 -0.58 -15.04
N ILE A 369 -0.37 0.53 -15.76
CA ILE A 369 0.81 1.26 -16.26
C ILE A 369 1.69 1.78 -15.11
N TRP A 370 1.07 2.24 -14.02
CA TRP A 370 1.77 2.80 -12.87
C TRP A 370 2.48 1.75 -12.02
N HIS A 371 1.89 0.56 -11.81
CA HIS A 371 2.56 -0.50 -11.04
C HIS A 371 3.61 -1.27 -11.86
N GLY A 372 3.39 -1.43 -13.16
CA GLY A 372 4.30 -2.10 -14.06
C GLY A 372 3.61 -2.88 -15.16
N LEU A 373 4.25 -2.98 -16.33
CA LEU A 373 3.73 -3.70 -17.50
C LEU A 373 4.03 -5.21 -17.46
N GLU A 374 3.98 -5.81 -16.28
CA GLU A 374 4.21 -7.25 -16.08
C GLU A 374 2.90 -8.05 -16.16
N VAL A 375 2.97 -9.31 -16.61
CA VAL A 375 1.79 -10.16 -16.86
C VAL A 375 0.99 -10.44 -15.58
N ASN A 376 1.65 -10.65 -14.45
CA ASN A 376 1.00 -10.84 -13.15
C ASN A 376 0.24 -9.59 -12.69
N ILE A 377 0.77 -8.39 -12.95
CA ILE A 377 0.09 -7.12 -12.66
C ILE A 377 -1.12 -6.94 -13.60
N LEU A 378 -1.00 -7.33 -14.87
CA LEU A 378 -2.12 -7.34 -15.82
C LEU A 378 -3.26 -8.27 -15.33
N ILE A 379 -2.94 -9.49 -14.91
CA ILE A 379 -3.93 -10.44 -14.37
C ILE A 379 -4.61 -9.85 -13.13
N TRP A 380 -3.82 -9.31 -12.19
CA TRP A 380 -4.35 -8.67 -10.98
C TRP A 380 -5.33 -7.54 -11.29
N THR A 381 -4.95 -6.61 -12.18
CA THR A 381 -5.78 -5.46 -12.54
C THR A 381 -7.05 -5.87 -13.29
N ILE A 382 -6.98 -6.85 -14.20
CA ILE A 382 -8.15 -7.40 -14.91
C ILE A 382 -9.11 -8.05 -13.93
N LEU A 383 -8.63 -8.93 -13.05
CA LEU A 383 -9.46 -9.62 -12.06
C LEU A 383 -10.15 -8.64 -11.11
N ASN A 384 -9.44 -7.60 -10.65
CA ASN A 384 -10.03 -6.55 -9.81
C ASN A 384 -11.06 -5.71 -10.55
N PHE A 385 -10.80 -5.35 -11.81
CA PHE A 385 -11.75 -4.60 -12.63
C PHE A 385 -13.06 -5.37 -12.81
N PHE A 386 -12.98 -6.65 -13.18
CA PHE A 386 -14.16 -7.49 -13.27
C PHE A 386 -14.82 -7.71 -11.92
N GLY A 387 -14.04 -7.90 -10.84
CA GLY A 387 -14.55 -8.00 -9.47
C GLY A 387 -15.44 -6.82 -9.08
N ILE A 388 -15.01 -5.59 -9.38
CA ILE A 388 -15.82 -4.37 -9.16
C ILE A 388 -17.07 -4.34 -10.05
N ILE A 389 -16.99 -4.79 -11.30
CA ILE A 389 -18.16 -4.86 -12.20
C ILE A 389 -19.18 -5.86 -11.65
N PHE A 390 -18.74 -7.06 -11.26
CA PHE A 390 -19.59 -8.09 -10.67
C PHE A 390 -20.25 -7.58 -9.38
N GLU A 391 -19.47 -6.96 -8.49
CA GLU A 391 -19.99 -6.36 -7.26
C GLU A 391 -21.06 -5.30 -7.58
N LYS A 392 -20.82 -4.44 -8.57
CA LYS A 392 -21.79 -3.42 -8.98
C LYS A 392 -23.04 -4.00 -9.65
N MET A 393 -22.92 -5.11 -10.39
CA MET A 393 -24.08 -5.78 -10.99
C MET A 393 -24.99 -6.38 -9.92
N TYR A 394 -24.41 -7.00 -8.89
CA TYR A 394 -25.17 -7.63 -7.81
C TYR A 394 -25.61 -6.63 -6.72
N TRP A 395 -24.80 -5.61 -6.43
CA TRP A 395 -25.06 -4.53 -5.47
C TRP A 395 -24.93 -3.13 -6.13
N PRO A 396 -25.95 -2.66 -6.88
CA PRO A 396 -25.85 -1.46 -7.73
C PRO A 396 -25.52 -0.12 -7.06
N LYS A 397 -25.84 0.04 -5.76
CA LYS A 397 -25.46 1.24 -4.99
C LYS A 397 -24.26 0.97 -4.07
N GLY A 398 -23.52 -0.12 -4.34
CA GLY A 398 -22.30 -0.55 -3.67
C GLY A 398 -22.47 -0.90 -2.20
N GLU A 399 -21.43 -0.60 -1.43
CA GLU A 399 -21.29 -0.76 0.03
C GLU A 399 -22.59 -0.39 0.79
N LYS A 400 -23.19 0.76 0.46
CA LYS A 400 -24.39 1.28 1.13
C LYS A 400 -25.60 0.36 0.96
N THR A 401 -25.82 -0.17 -0.24
CA THR A 401 -26.92 -1.14 -0.47
C THR A 401 -26.65 -2.47 0.19
N PHE A 402 -25.42 -2.97 0.10
CA PHE A 402 -25.03 -4.24 0.71
C PHE A 402 -25.36 -4.22 2.21
N TYR A 403 -24.83 -3.24 2.96
CA TYR A 403 -25.00 -3.22 4.41
C TYR A 403 -26.40 -2.79 4.86
N LYS A 404 -27.05 -1.84 4.18
CA LYS A 404 -28.43 -1.43 4.51
C LYS A 404 -29.44 -2.54 4.25
N SER A 405 -29.26 -3.34 3.21
CA SER A 405 -30.17 -4.45 2.92
C SER A 405 -29.88 -5.68 3.79
N SER A 406 -28.62 -5.93 4.12
CA SER A 406 -28.20 -7.00 5.04
C SER A 406 -28.63 -6.77 6.48
N THR A 407 -28.86 -5.53 6.88
CA THR A 407 -29.38 -5.19 8.22
C THR A 407 -30.90 -5.38 8.33
N CYS A 408 -31.65 -5.19 7.23
CA CYS A 408 -33.11 -5.33 7.23
C CYS A 408 -33.60 -6.77 7.01
N ASN A 409 -32.84 -7.64 6.30
CA ASN A 409 -33.29 -9.00 5.99
C ASN A 409 -32.17 -10.04 6.22
N ARG A 410 -32.42 -10.97 7.16
CA ARG A 410 -31.46 -12.03 7.55
C ARG A 410 -31.13 -12.99 6.41
N TRP A 411 -32.13 -13.42 5.63
CA TRP A 411 -31.87 -14.33 4.50
C TRP A 411 -31.09 -13.64 3.41
N LYS A 412 -31.39 -12.36 3.14
CA LYS A 412 -30.62 -11.55 2.19
C LYS A 412 -29.16 -11.40 2.63
N ARG A 413 -28.90 -11.15 3.92
CA ARG A 413 -27.53 -11.11 4.44
C ARG A 413 -26.81 -12.44 4.20
N ARG A 414 -27.46 -13.56 4.47
CA ARG A 414 -26.86 -14.90 4.26
C ARG A 414 -26.54 -15.14 2.79
N THR A 415 -27.42 -14.78 1.86
CA THR A 415 -27.15 -14.92 0.41
C THR A 415 -26.05 -13.97 -0.05
N ASP A 416 -26.10 -12.71 0.38
CA ASP A 416 -25.13 -11.69 -0.01
C ASP A 416 -23.73 -12.03 0.52
N CYS A 417 -23.61 -12.48 1.77
CA CYS A 417 -22.34 -12.94 2.36
C CYS A 417 -21.80 -14.22 1.69
N LEU A 418 -22.68 -15.11 1.22
CA LEU A 418 -22.25 -16.32 0.50
C LEU A 418 -21.64 -15.96 -0.85
N ILE A 419 -22.28 -15.08 -1.61
CA ILE A 419 -21.76 -14.61 -2.90
C ILE A 419 -20.47 -13.80 -2.68
N ALA A 420 -20.45 -12.95 -1.66
CA ALA A 420 -19.24 -12.23 -1.29
C ALA A 420 -18.07 -13.17 -0.91
N ALA A 421 -18.33 -14.34 -0.31
CA ALA A 421 -17.28 -15.30 0.02
C ALA A 421 -16.58 -15.85 -1.23
N PHE A 422 -17.32 -16.16 -2.30
CA PHE A 422 -16.74 -16.56 -3.58
C PHE A 422 -15.92 -15.43 -4.21
N LEU A 423 -16.46 -14.20 -4.19
CA LEU A 423 -15.75 -13.02 -4.70
C LEU A 423 -14.48 -12.72 -3.89
N LEU A 424 -14.51 -12.93 -2.58
CA LEU A 424 -13.37 -12.75 -1.68
C LEU A 424 -12.26 -13.79 -1.97
N ALA A 425 -12.62 -15.04 -2.26
CA ALA A 425 -11.64 -16.05 -2.68
C ALA A 425 -10.89 -15.61 -3.94
N ILE A 426 -11.62 -15.17 -4.97
CA ILE A 426 -11.04 -14.66 -6.22
C ILE A 426 -10.23 -13.39 -5.95
N SER A 427 -10.68 -12.52 -5.04
CA SER A 427 -9.98 -11.28 -4.68
C SER A 427 -8.63 -11.58 -4.03
N ALA A 428 -8.58 -12.54 -3.11
CA ALA A 428 -7.34 -12.98 -2.48
C ALA A 428 -6.34 -13.50 -3.52
N ILE A 429 -6.79 -14.37 -4.43
CA ILE A 429 -5.96 -14.95 -5.51
C ILE A 429 -5.45 -13.86 -6.44
N SER A 430 -6.32 -12.91 -6.82
CA SER A 430 -5.93 -11.76 -7.61
C SER A 430 -4.79 -10.98 -6.95
N ASN A 431 -4.86 -10.74 -5.64
CA ASN A 431 -3.80 -10.05 -4.91
C ASN A 431 -2.51 -10.88 -4.78
N PHE A 432 -2.58 -12.21 -4.78
CA PHE A 432 -1.38 -13.06 -4.82
C PHE A 432 -0.59 -12.89 -6.12
N TYR A 433 -1.26 -12.71 -7.27
CA TYR A 433 -0.55 -12.33 -8.50
C TYR A 433 0.19 -11.00 -8.36
N PHE A 434 -0.38 -10.04 -7.63
CA PHE A 434 0.20 -8.71 -7.47
C PHE A 434 1.49 -8.71 -6.64
N PHE A 435 1.44 -9.20 -5.40
CA PHE A 435 2.57 -9.09 -4.48
C PHE A 435 3.41 -10.37 -4.32
N ALA A 436 2.97 -11.52 -4.84
CA ALA A 436 3.71 -12.79 -4.76
C ALA A 436 4.10 -13.36 -6.14
N GLY A 437 3.73 -12.70 -7.23
CA GLY A 437 4.15 -13.04 -8.58
C GLY A 437 3.34 -14.15 -9.26
N MET A 438 3.77 -14.50 -10.47
CA MET A 438 3.03 -15.38 -11.38
C MET A 438 2.94 -16.82 -10.86
N ASP A 439 4.02 -17.38 -10.31
CA ASP A 439 4.07 -18.77 -9.87
C ASP A 439 3.13 -19.04 -8.70
N VAL A 440 3.17 -18.19 -7.67
CA VAL A 440 2.29 -18.29 -6.51
C VAL A 440 0.84 -18.09 -6.94
N GLY A 441 0.54 -17.05 -7.71
CA GLY A 441 -0.82 -16.79 -8.21
C GLY A 441 -1.41 -17.98 -8.98
N ASN A 442 -0.60 -18.60 -9.85
CA ASN A 442 -1.00 -19.78 -10.62
C ASN A 442 -1.29 -20.99 -9.74
N GLU A 443 -0.51 -21.24 -8.68
CA GLU A 443 -0.79 -22.37 -7.79
C GLU A 443 -2.13 -22.22 -7.08
N PHE A 444 -2.41 -21.03 -6.53
CA PHE A 444 -3.71 -20.78 -5.91
C PHE A 444 -4.86 -20.87 -6.91
N PHE A 445 -4.67 -20.36 -8.13
CA PHE A 445 -5.68 -20.44 -9.18
C PHE A 445 -5.96 -21.91 -9.60
N LYS A 446 -4.92 -22.73 -9.75
CA LYS A 446 -5.05 -24.17 -10.01
C LYS A 446 -5.81 -24.86 -8.88
N ARG A 447 -5.52 -24.52 -7.62
CA ARG A 447 -6.15 -25.15 -6.45
C ARG A 447 -7.66 -24.97 -6.40
N LEU A 448 -8.19 -23.87 -6.95
CA LEU A 448 -9.65 -23.65 -7.05
C LEU A 448 -10.38 -24.75 -7.81
N PHE A 449 -9.70 -25.43 -8.75
CA PHE A 449 -10.32 -26.44 -9.59
C PHE A 449 -9.90 -27.87 -9.22
N SER A 450 -8.80 -28.05 -8.50
CA SER A 450 -8.28 -29.39 -8.16
C SER A 450 -8.73 -29.93 -6.79
N ASP A 451 -9.00 -29.06 -5.80
CA ASP A 451 -9.34 -29.49 -4.43
C ASP A 451 -10.75 -29.06 -4.01
N TRP A 452 -11.77 -29.74 -4.54
CA TRP A 452 -13.18 -29.39 -4.28
C TRP A 452 -13.55 -29.43 -2.79
N TYR A 453 -12.98 -30.37 -2.02
CA TYR A 453 -13.26 -30.51 -0.60
C TYR A 453 -12.61 -29.38 0.21
N GLY A 454 -11.33 -29.08 -0.04
CA GLY A 454 -10.64 -27.94 0.56
C GLY A 454 -11.31 -26.61 0.21
N ASN A 455 -11.74 -26.44 -1.05
CA ASN A 455 -12.45 -25.24 -1.50
C ASN A 455 -13.83 -25.09 -0.84
N PHE A 456 -14.56 -26.19 -0.61
CA PHE A 456 -15.82 -26.14 0.14
C PHE A 456 -15.61 -25.62 1.57
N ILE A 457 -14.59 -26.14 2.26
CA ILE A 457 -14.21 -25.67 3.61
C ILE A 457 -13.78 -24.19 3.57
N LEU A 458 -12.96 -23.81 2.59
CA LEU A 458 -12.53 -22.43 2.39
C LEU A 458 -13.72 -21.48 2.27
N ILE A 459 -14.70 -21.79 1.43
CA ILE A 459 -15.88 -20.93 1.24
C ILE A 459 -16.70 -20.80 2.52
N ILE A 460 -16.84 -21.86 3.33
CA ILE A 460 -17.49 -21.77 4.66
C ILE A 460 -16.74 -20.81 5.58
N ILE A 461 -15.41 -20.88 5.60
CA ILE A 461 -14.56 -20.02 6.44
C ILE A 461 -14.64 -18.56 5.95
N LEU A 462 -14.54 -18.32 4.64
CA LEU A 462 -14.68 -16.99 4.05
C LEU A 462 -16.08 -16.42 4.24
N TYR A 463 -17.11 -17.26 4.20
CA TYR A 463 -18.48 -16.87 4.56
C TYR A 463 -18.57 -16.34 5.99
N CYS A 464 -17.91 -17.02 6.94
CA CYS A 464 -17.82 -16.54 8.32
C CYS A 464 -17.12 -15.18 8.40
N CYS A 465 -16.03 -14.98 7.64
CA CYS A 465 -15.36 -13.68 7.51
C CYS A 465 -16.31 -12.59 6.98
N CYS A 466 -17.04 -12.85 5.88
CA CYS A 466 -18.03 -11.93 5.32
C CYS A 466 -19.11 -11.57 6.35
N GLN A 467 -19.61 -12.55 7.12
CA GLN A 467 -20.61 -12.32 8.14
C GLN A 467 -20.11 -11.42 9.26
N VAL A 468 -18.90 -11.66 9.77
CA VAL A 468 -18.26 -10.85 10.81
C VAL A 468 -17.96 -9.45 10.31
N SER A 469 -17.38 -9.32 9.13
CA SER A 469 -17.07 -8.03 8.50
C SER A 469 -18.33 -7.18 8.29
N THR A 470 -19.43 -7.82 7.85
CA THR A 470 -20.74 -7.18 7.71
C THR A 470 -21.29 -6.65 9.04
N GLU A 471 -21.16 -7.42 10.13
CA GLU A 471 -21.61 -6.97 11.46
C GLU A 471 -20.78 -5.80 11.97
N LEU A 472 -19.45 -5.87 11.85
CA LEU A 472 -18.59 -4.81 12.35
C LEU A 472 -18.89 -3.47 11.67
N LYS A 473 -19.23 -3.51 10.38
CA LYS A 473 -19.62 -2.32 9.62
C LYS A 473 -21.01 -1.82 9.96
N SER A 474 -22.00 -2.69 10.19
CA SER A 474 -23.33 -2.25 10.64
C SER A 474 -23.24 -1.54 12.00
N ILE A 475 -22.43 -2.07 12.92
CA ILE A 475 -22.19 -1.44 14.23
C ILE A 475 -21.51 -0.07 14.06
N GLN A 476 -20.50 0.03 13.18
CA GLN A 476 -19.84 1.32 12.91
C GLN A 476 -20.81 2.35 12.31
N ALA A 477 -21.66 1.93 11.38
CA ALA A 477 -22.66 2.80 10.77
C ALA A 477 -23.76 3.25 11.75
N SER A 478 -24.05 2.46 12.80
CA SER A 478 -25.03 2.83 13.83
C SER A 478 -24.50 3.82 14.89
N LYS A 479 -23.18 4.01 14.95
CA LYS A 479 -22.51 4.93 15.89
C LYS A 479 -22.18 6.29 15.27
N MET A 480 -22.43 6.44 13.97
CA MET A 480 -22.35 7.69 13.22
C MET A 480 -23.75 8.25 13.07
#